data_AF-A0A956RA61-F1
#
_entry.id   AF-A0A956RA61-F1
#
_cell.length_a   1.000
_cell.length_b   1.000
_cell.length_c   1.000
_cell.angle_alpha   90.00
_cell.angle_beta   90.00
_cell.angle_gamma   90.00
#
_symmetry.space_group_name_H-M   'P 1'
#
loop_
_entity.id
_entity.type
_entity.pdbx_description
1 polymer ?
#
loop_
_entity_poly.entity_id
_entity_poly.type
_entity_poly.pdbx_seq_one_letter_code
_entity_poly.pdbx_strand_id
1 'polypeptide(L)'
;MAQLLVQPGTVTELAEPFEMSLPAVSKHIKVLERAGLVVRTVDGRIHRCSLGAGPLRAVASWLDPYRVFWTDTLDALAQFVEGDDDP
;
A
#
# COMPACT_ATOMS: atom_id res chain seq x y z
N MET A 1 -6.48 -6.44 4.69
CA MET A 1 -5.23 -5.73 4.29
C MET A 1 -4.66 -4.80 5.37
N ALA A 2 -5.42 -4.37 6.39
CA ALA A 2 -4.95 -3.43 7.42
C ALA A 2 -4.11 -4.04 8.56
N GLN A 3 -4.13 -5.36 8.79
CA GLN A 3 -3.45 -5.99 9.94
C GLN A 3 -1.91 -5.98 9.83
N LEU A 4 -1.37 -5.88 8.61
CA LEU A 4 0.08 -5.86 8.32
C LEU A 4 0.74 -4.51 8.64
N LEU A 5 -0.05 -3.46 8.89
CA LEU A 5 0.47 -2.12 9.18
C LEU A 5 1.01 -1.99 10.62
N VAL A 6 0.70 -2.95 11.51
CA VAL A 6 0.96 -2.76 12.94
C VAL A 6 2.05 -3.68 13.48
N GLN A 7 2.18 -4.96 13.10
CA GLN A 7 3.19 -5.86 13.69
C GLN A 7 3.75 -6.92 12.70
N PRO A 8 5.04 -7.32 12.83
CA PRO A 8 5.62 -8.43 12.06
C PRO A 8 4.95 -9.77 12.39
N GLY A 9 4.59 -10.55 11.36
CA GLY A 9 3.91 -11.85 11.51
C GLY A 9 4.55 -12.95 10.66
N THR A 10 4.33 -14.21 11.04
CA THR A 10 4.73 -15.38 10.27
C THR A 10 3.81 -15.60 9.06
N VAL A 11 4.26 -16.36 8.06
CA VAL A 11 3.44 -16.66 6.87
C VAL A 11 2.11 -17.32 7.24
N THR A 12 2.07 -18.12 8.31
CA THR A 12 0.86 -18.78 8.79
C THR A 12 -0.13 -17.78 9.41
N GLU A 13 0.34 -16.87 10.26
CA GLU A 13 -0.48 -15.79 10.83
C GLU A 13 -0.98 -14.83 9.75
N LEU A 14 -0.17 -14.59 8.72
CA LEU A 14 -0.57 -13.80 7.56
C LEU A 14 -1.59 -14.51 6.66
N ALA A 15 -1.67 -15.84 6.73
CA ALA A 15 -2.62 -16.63 5.96
C ALA A 15 -3.98 -16.77 6.65
N GLU A 16 -4.01 -16.75 7.98
CA GLU A 16 -5.21 -16.92 8.80
C GLU A 16 -6.43 -16.06 8.39
N PRO A 17 -6.29 -14.77 8.04
CA PRO A 17 -7.44 -13.95 7.68
C PRO A 17 -7.92 -14.11 6.22
N PHE A 18 -7.28 -14.98 5.43
CA PHE A 18 -7.63 -15.16 4.02
C PHE A 18 -8.16 -16.57 3.76
N GLU A 19 -9.26 -16.67 3.01
CA GLU A 19 -9.81 -17.95 2.51
C GLU A 19 -8.96 -18.50 1.34
N MET A 20 -7.66 -18.65 1.54
CA MET A 20 -6.74 -19.19 0.54
C MET A 20 -5.71 -20.13 1.17
N SER A 21 -5.15 -21.00 0.34
CA SER A 21 -4.17 -21.97 0.81
C SER A 21 -2.82 -21.33 1.16
N LEU A 22 -2.09 -21.91 2.12
CA LEU A 22 -0.74 -21.48 2.50
C LEU A 22 0.23 -21.34 1.30
N PRO A 23 0.22 -22.23 0.29
CA PRO A 23 1.02 -22.04 -0.92
C PRO A 23 0.65 -20.78 -1.72
N ALA A 24 -0.64 -20.44 -1.79
CA ALA A 24 -1.10 -19.22 -2.45
C ALA A 24 -0.60 -17.97 -1.71
N VAL A 25 -0.76 -17.92 -0.39
CA VAL A 25 -0.22 -16.84 0.45
C VAL A 25 1.30 -16.73 0.29
N SER A 26 2.02 -17.85 0.35
CA SER A 26 3.47 -17.89 0.16
C SER A 26 3.91 -17.34 -1.20
N LYS A 27 3.13 -17.59 -2.26
CA LYS A 27 3.39 -17.02 -3.59
C LYS A 27 3.20 -15.51 -3.59
N HIS A 28 2.13 -14.99 -2.98
CA HIS A 28 1.91 -13.55 -2.84
C HIS A 28 3.02 -12.88 -2.03
N ILE A 29 3.41 -13.45 -0.89
CA ILE A 29 4.51 -12.95 -0.06
C ILE A 29 5.81 -12.87 -0.86
N LYS A 30 6.14 -13.89 -1.66
CA LYS A 30 7.34 -13.85 -2.53
C LYS A 30 7.29 -12.74 -3.57
N VAL A 31 6.11 -12.47 -4.16
CA VAL A 31 5.94 -11.37 -5.12
C VAL A 31 6.11 -10.02 -4.42
N LEU A 32 5.51 -9.85 -3.23
CA LEU A 32 5.63 -8.62 -2.44
C LEU A 32 7.06 -8.40 -1.93
N GLU A 33 7.78 -9.46 -1.57
CA GLU A 33 9.19 -9.42 -1.19
C GLU A 33 10.07 -8.97 -2.36
N ARG A 34 9.83 -9.49 -3.57
CA ARG A 34 10.51 -9.03 -4.80
C ARG A 34 10.20 -7.57 -5.15
N ALA A 35 8.99 -7.10 -4.85
CA ALA A 35 8.60 -5.71 -5.03
C ALA A 35 9.14 -4.79 -3.92
N GLY A 36 9.83 -5.34 -2.90
CA GLY A 36 10.31 -4.61 -1.72
C GLY A 36 9.21 -4.19 -0.74
N LEU A 37 7.97 -4.63 -0.96
CA LEU A 37 6.81 -4.29 -0.14
C LEU A 37 6.69 -5.16 1.12
N VAL A 38 7.42 -6.28 1.16
CA VAL A 38 7.55 -7.13 2.34
C VAL A 38 9.03 -7.36 2.63
N VAL A 39 9.40 -7.25 3.90
CA VAL A 39 10.74 -7.56 4.39
C VAL A 39 10.66 -8.79 5.30
N ARG A 40 11.51 -9.78 5.00
CA ARG A 40 11.66 -10.99 5.80
C ARG A 40 12.83 -10.82 6.77
N THR A 41 12.56 -11.01 8.06
CA THR A 41 13.58 -11.06 9.11
C THR A 41 13.60 -12.45 9.72
N VAL A 42 14.79 -12.96 10.01
CA VAL A 42 14.98 -14.24 10.70
C VAL A 42 15.13 -13.96 12.19
N ASP A 43 14.15 -14.39 12.97
CA ASP A 43 14.15 -14.33 14.44
C ASP A 43 14.38 -15.75 14.97
N GLY A 44 15.65 -16.11 15.11
CA GLY A 44 16.07 -17.48 15.45
C GLY A 44 15.68 -18.49 14.36
N ARG A 45 14.67 -19.32 14.64
CA ARG A 45 14.13 -20.33 13.69
C ARG A 45 12.87 -19.86 12.97
N ILE A 46 12.34 -18.69 13.33
CA ILE A 46 11.06 -18.20 12.83
C ILE A 46 11.33 -17.11 11.79
N HIS A 47 10.76 -17.28 10.60
CA HIS A 47 10.75 -16.24 9.58
C HIS A 47 9.57 -15.30 9.82
N ARG A 48 9.86 -14.06 10.18
CA ARG A 48 8.85 -12.99 10.33
C ARG A 48 8.82 -12.12 9.07
N CYS A 49 7.63 -11.86 8.58
CA CYS A 49 7.35 -10.97 7.47
C CYS A 49 6.78 -9.65 8.01
N SER A 50 7.28 -8.53 7.51
CA SER A 50 6.88 -7.17 7.89
C SER A 50 6.66 -6.32 6.63
N LEU A 51 5.86 -5.26 6.74
CA LEU A 51 5.63 -4.35 5.62
C LEU A 51 6.88 -3.48 5.37
N GLY A 52 7.35 -3.46 4.12
CA GLY A 52 8.39 -2.56 3.65
C GLY A 52 7.80 -1.24 3.18
N ALA A 53 7.94 -0.17 3.96
CA ALA A 53 7.43 1.16 3.59
C ALA A 53 8.24 1.85 2.46
N GLY A 54 9.42 1.34 2.12
CA GLY A 54 10.34 1.95 1.14
C GLY A 54 9.72 2.17 -0.24
N PRO A 55 9.25 1.11 -0.94
CA PRO A 55 8.65 1.27 -2.26
C PRO A 55 7.34 2.07 -2.25
N LEU A 56 6.55 1.95 -1.17
CA LEU A 56 5.33 2.76 -1.01
C LEU A 56 5.63 4.25 -0.91
N ARG A 57 6.74 4.63 -0.27
CA ARG A 57 7.18 6.02 -0.20
C ARG A 57 7.60 6.57 -1.56
N ALA A 58 8.26 5.76 -2.38
CA ALA A 58 8.63 6.14 -3.74
C ALA A 58 7.40 6.35 -4.63
N VAL A 59 6.38 5.48 -4.51
CA VAL A 59 5.10 5.64 -5.21
C VAL A 59 4.37 6.89 -4.72
N ALA A 60 4.32 7.13 -3.40
CA ALA A 60 3.70 8.34 -2.86
C ALA A 60 4.38 9.61 -3.40
N SER A 61 5.71 9.66 -3.38
CA SER A 61 6.48 10.79 -3.91
C SER A 61 6.31 10.97 -5.43
N TRP A 62 6.14 9.89 -6.19
CA TRP A 62 5.83 9.97 -7.62
C TRP A 62 4.40 10.47 -7.89
N LEU A 63 3.46 10.18 -6.99
CA LEU A 63 2.07 10.65 -7.08
C LEU A 63 1.87 12.09 -6.61
N ASP A 64 2.77 12.65 -5.81
CA ASP A 64 2.64 14.01 -5.27
C ASP A 64 2.49 15.09 -6.37
N PRO A 65 3.27 15.09 -7.46
CA PRO A 65 3.06 16.03 -8.57
C PRO A 65 1.69 15.88 -9.24
N TYR A 66 1.17 14.66 -9.34
CA TYR A 66 -0.17 14.42 -9.89
C TYR A 66 -1.25 14.95 -8.96
N ARG A 67 -1.08 14.82 -7.63
CA ARG A 67 -2.04 15.39 -6.66
C ARG A 67 -2.20 16.90 -6.86
N VAL A 68 -1.08 17.62 -7.01
CA VAL A 68 -1.11 19.08 -7.24
C VAL A 68 -1.84 19.42 -8.54
N PHE A 69 -1.56 18.70 -9.62
CA PHE A 69 -2.21 18.91 -10.91
C PHE A 69 -3.75 18.72 -10.85
N TRP A 70 -4.21 17.69 -10.14
CA TRP A 70 -5.65 17.43 -9.99
C TRP A 70 -6.31 18.44 -9.05
N THR A 71 -5.63 18.89 -7.99
CA THR A 71 -6.16 19.94 -7.11
C THR A 71 -6.36 21.25 -7.86
N ASP A 72 -5.36 21.71 -8.61
CA ASP A 72 -5.48 22.97 -9.36
C ASP A 72 -6.57 22.92 -10.44
N THR A 73 -6.71 21.78 -11.12
CA THR A 73 -7.75 21.57 -12.14
C THR A 73 -9.16 21.53 -11.53
N LEU A 74 -9.29 20.91 -10.35
CA LEU A 74 -10.57 20.84 -9.64
C LEU A 74 -10.94 22.19 -9.01
N ASP A 75 -9.97 22.95 -8.52
CA ASP A 75 -10.18 24.30 -7.99
C ASP A 75 -10.62 25.27 -9.11
N ALA A 76 -10.01 25.16 -10.30
CA ALA A 76 -10.43 25.91 -11.47
C ALA A 76 -11.84 25.53 -11.95
N LEU A 77 -12.18 24.23 -11.89
CA LEU A 77 -13.53 23.74 -12.20
C LEU A 77 -14.55 24.25 -11.17
N ALA A 78 -14.21 24.25 -9.87
CA ALA A 78 -15.06 24.77 -8.82
C ALA A 78 -15.35 26.26 -9.01
N GLN A 79 -14.32 27.07 -9.32
CA GLN A 79 -14.51 28.50 -9.63
C GLN A 79 -15.37 28.74 -10.88
N PHE A 80 -15.27 27.88 -11.90
CA PHE A 80 -16.10 27.98 -13.10
C PHE A 80 -17.57 27.66 -12.79
N VAL A 81 -17.84 26.62 -11.99
CA VAL A 81 -19.21 26.21 -11.63
C VAL A 81 -19.86 27.19 -10.65
N GLU A 82 -19.11 27.70 -9.66
CA GLU A 82 -19.63 28.70 -8.71
C GLU A 82 -19.71 30.11 -9.32
N GLY A 83 -18.97 30.37 -10.40
CA GLY A 83 -19.00 31.64 -11.14
C GLY A 83 -20.11 31.75 -12.20
N ASP A 84 -20.71 30.63 -12.61
CA ASP A 84 -21.85 30.58 -13.55
C ASP A 84 -23.23 30.58 -12.84
N ASP A 85 -23.26 30.61 -11.51
CA ASP A 85 -24.46 30.88 -10.71
C ASP A 85 -24.59 32.41 -10.44
N ASP A 86 -24.79 33.20 -11.50
CA ASP A 86 -25.39 34.56 -11.39
C ASP A 86 -26.87 34.46 -11.85
N PRO A 87 -27.85 34.84 -11.00
CA PRO A 87 -29.29 34.66 -11.26
C PRO A 87 -29.87 35.48 -12.43
#